data_AF-L7VAC0-F1
#
_entry.id   AF-L7VAC0-F1
#
_cell.length_a   1.000
_cell.length_b   1.000
_cell.length_c   1.000
_cell.angle_alpha   90.00
_cell.angle_beta   90.00
_cell.angle_gamma   90.00
#
_symmetry.space_group_name_H-M   'P 1'
#
loop_
_entity.id
_entity.type
_entity.pdbx_description
1 polymer ?
#
loop_
_entity_poly.entity_id
_entity_poly.type
_entity_poly.pdbx_seq_one_letter_code
_entity_poly.pdbx_strand_id
1 'polypeptide(L)'
;MRYHWFAGDSILASSMRTNGWEYRCDATHHNCPVDSGSITIQPLAELLARGQILVLKHRTKQPRGGQPALTIFVIDLPPDEMERRLREALTVYVDAMRYPRGTENQRAAMWLEHVRRSGWKAVAAVDVPQTQPSTQLPDIIGADPNHELPAADLANAPMVGVAYGYPGAPGQWWQQQVVLGLQRRGFPMHAIARVMSSYFELTELHIHPNAQGRGIGEALTRRLLAGRGEESVLLSTPESNGEDNRAWRLYRRLGFTDILRGYYFAGDPRAFAILGRALPL
;
A
#
# COMPACT_ATOMS: atom_id res chain seq x y z
N MET A 1 -14.16 6.81 -27.32
CA MET A 1 -12.73 7.19 -27.29
C MET A 1 -12.08 6.45 -26.13
N ARG A 2 -11.22 5.48 -26.41
CA ARG A 2 -10.53 4.65 -25.40
C ARG A 2 -9.24 5.37 -24.99
N TYR A 3 -9.14 5.79 -23.73
CA TYR A 3 -7.92 6.35 -23.18
C TYR A 3 -7.05 5.20 -22.65
N HIS A 4 -5.92 4.95 -23.31
CA HIS A 4 -4.88 4.04 -22.82
C HIS A 4 -4.06 4.77 -21.74
N TRP A 5 -4.16 4.27 -20.50
CA TRP A 5 -3.39 4.76 -19.37
C TRP A 5 -2.00 4.10 -19.38
N PHE A 6 -1.02 4.78 -19.95
CA PHE A 6 0.39 4.49 -19.72
C PHE A 6 0.83 5.31 -18.50
N ALA A 7 1.01 4.69 -17.33
CA ALA A 7 2.08 5.19 -16.46
C ALA A 7 3.35 4.45 -16.85
N GLY A 8 4.43 5.20 -17.00
CA GLY A 8 5.73 4.72 -17.45
C GLY A 8 6.22 3.54 -16.63
N ASP A 9 6.48 2.42 -17.30
CA ASP A 9 7.82 2.14 -17.82
C ASP A 9 7.72 1.09 -18.94
N SER A 10 7.93 1.54 -20.17
CA SER A 10 8.14 0.68 -21.34
C SER A 10 8.91 1.48 -22.40
N ILE A 11 10.22 1.63 -22.19
CA ILE A 11 11.16 1.78 -23.30
C ILE A 11 12.16 0.65 -23.17
N LEU A 12 11.99 -0.33 -24.06
CA LEU A 12 12.89 -1.43 -24.33
C LEU A 12 14.32 -0.91 -24.56
N ALA A 13 15.25 -1.30 -23.71
CA ALA A 13 16.64 -1.49 -24.12
C ALA A 13 16.72 -2.83 -24.87
N SER A 14 16.55 -2.77 -26.19
CA SER A 14 16.87 -3.89 -27.08
C SER A 14 18.38 -3.96 -27.28
N SER A 15 19.05 -4.93 -26.66
CA SER A 15 20.18 -5.69 -27.24
C SER A 15 20.99 -6.39 -26.14
N MET A 16 20.74 -7.68 -25.91
CA MET A 16 21.81 -8.69 -25.87
C MET A 16 21.19 -10.08 -25.95
N ARG A 17 21.65 -10.84 -26.94
CA ARG A 17 21.25 -12.22 -27.23
C ARG A 17 22.04 -13.20 -26.35
N THR A 18 21.32 -14.27 -25.99
CA THR A 18 21.74 -15.66 -25.69
C THR A 18 22.65 -15.94 -24.50
N ASN A 19 22.05 -16.58 -23.47
CA ASN A 19 22.34 -17.92 -22.93
C ASN A 19 21.67 -17.98 -21.53
N GLY A 20 20.60 -18.70 -21.24
CA GLY A 20 20.29 -20.09 -21.56
C GLY A 20 20.20 -20.85 -20.23
N TRP A 21 18.99 -21.06 -19.70
CA TRP A 21 18.67 -22.07 -18.67
C TRP A 21 17.21 -22.51 -18.83
N GLU A 22 17.02 -23.74 -19.27
CA GLU A 22 15.75 -24.44 -19.43
C GLU A 22 15.60 -25.36 -18.19
N TYR A 23 14.54 -25.20 -17.39
CA TYR A 23 14.21 -26.19 -16.36
C TYR A 23 13.19 -27.19 -16.93
N ARG A 24 13.68 -28.37 -17.34
CA ARG A 24 12.87 -29.59 -17.47
C ARG A 24 13.15 -30.46 -16.25
N CYS A 25 12.10 -30.86 -15.54
CA CYS A 25 12.18 -32.00 -14.63
C CYS A 25 11.75 -33.25 -15.41
N ASP A 26 12.67 -34.19 -15.55
CA ASP A 26 12.47 -35.49 -16.18
C ASP A 26 11.74 -36.43 -15.20
N ALA A 27 10.75 -37.15 -15.72
CA ALA A 27 9.87 -38.01 -14.95
C ALA A 27 10.47 -39.41 -14.84
N THR A 28 11.48 -39.61 -14.00
CA THR A 28 11.84 -40.93 -13.45
C THR A 28 12.91 -40.73 -12.38
N HIS A 29 12.53 -40.71 -11.10
CA HIS A 29 13.24 -41.30 -9.95
C HIS A 29 12.47 -40.92 -8.68
N HIS A 30 12.11 -41.95 -7.91
CA HIS A 30 11.38 -41.84 -6.65
C HIS A 30 12.28 -41.23 -5.55
N ASN A 31 12.30 -39.90 -5.41
CA ASN A 31 12.34 -39.18 -4.13
C ASN A 31 12.37 -37.67 -4.41
N CYS A 32 11.20 -37.04 -4.41
CA CYS A 32 11.11 -35.58 -4.38
C CYS A 32 10.63 -35.22 -2.96
N PRO A 33 11.41 -34.47 -2.16
CA PRO A 33 10.88 -33.95 -0.91
C PRO A 33 9.80 -32.93 -1.26
N VAL A 34 8.55 -33.33 -1.06
CA VAL A 34 7.44 -32.38 -0.89
C VAL A 34 7.69 -31.66 0.43
N ASP A 35 8.48 -30.60 0.39
CA ASP A 35 8.53 -29.65 1.49
C ASP A 35 7.24 -28.84 1.40
N SER A 36 6.20 -29.41 2.02
CA SER A 36 4.96 -28.74 2.34
C SER A 36 5.32 -27.72 3.41
N GLY A 37 5.76 -26.54 2.95
CA GLY A 37 6.15 -25.42 3.79
C GLY A 37 5.06 -25.17 4.82
N SER A 38 5.31 -25.63 6.04
CA SER A 38 4.42 -25.43 7.17
C SER A 38 4.40 -23.94 7.45
N ILE A 39 3.31 -23.28 7.07
CA ILE A 39 3.03 -21.92 7.53
C ILE A 39 2.87 -22.05 9.04
N THR A 40 3.92 -21.71 9.79
CA THR A 40 3.86 -21.69 11.25
C THR A 40 2.93 -20.55 11.62
N ILE A 41 1.69 -20.88 12.01
CA ILE A 41 0.69 -19.92 12.46
C ILE A 41 1.18 -19.35 13.80
N GLN A 42 1.69 -18.12 13.81
CA GLN A 42 2.05 -17.43 15.04
C GLN A 42 0.78 -16.95 15.77
N PRO A 43 0.70 -17.04 17.10
CA PRO A 43 -0.43 -16.51 17.86
C PRO A 43 -0.61 -15.00 17.66
N LEU A 44 -1.86 -14.52 17.57
CA LEU A 44 -2.19 -13.10 17.43
C LEU A 44 -1.51 -12.24 18.51
N ALA A 45 -1.43 -12.73 19.74
CA ALA A 45 -0.80 -12.04 20.85
C ALA A 45 0.68 -11.74 20.58
N GLU A 46 1.41 -12.65 19.92
CA GLU A 46 2.81 -12.44 19.56
C GLU A 46 2.96 -11.43 18.42
N LEU A 47 2.07 -11.48 17.42
CA LEU A 47 2.05 -10.51 16.32
C LEU A 47 1.71 -9.10 16.82
N LEU A 48 0.77 -8.98 17.76
CA LEU A 48 0.44 -7.72 18.44
C LEU A 48 1.61 -7.22 19.30
N ALA A 49 2.26 -8.10 20.07
CA ALA A 49 3.40 -7.76 20.92
C ALA A 49 4.62 -7.28 20.12
N ARG A 50 4.82 -7.82 18.91
CA ARG A 50 5.85 -7.37 17.95
C ARG A 50 5.43 -6.13 17.16
N GLY A 51 4.21 -5.62 17.41
CA GLY A 51 3.64 -4.47 16.70
C GLY A 51 3.34 -4.74 15.22
N GLN A 52 3.37 -6.00 14.77
CA GLN A 52 3.12 -6.40 13.37
C GLN A 52 1.65 -6.26 12.97
N ILE A 53 0.77 -6.08 13.95
CA ILE A 53 -0.67 -5.87 13.77
C ILE A 53 -1.13 -4.68 14.62
N LEU A 54 -1.93 -3.80 14.03
CA LEU A 54 -2.67 -2.75 14.72
C LEU A 54 -4.18 -3.01 14.56
N VAL A 55 -4.92 -3.08 15.66
CA VAL A 55 -6.37 -3.28 15.63
C VAL A 55 -7.09 -1.94 15.58
N LEU A 56 -7.89 -1.71 14.54
CA LEU A 56 -8.81 -0.58 14.48
C LEU A 56 -10.22 -1.07 14.77
N LYS A 57 -10.64 -0.96 16.04
CA LYS A 57 -12.03 -1.22 16.39
C LYS A 57 -12.90 -0.03 15.98
N HIS A 58 -13.64 -0.20 14.88
CA HIS A 58 -14.72 0.73 14.55
C HIS A 58 -16.07 0.05 14.82
N ARG A 59 -16.67 0.32 15.98
CA ARG A 59 -18.06 -0.06 16.26
C ARG A 59 -18.95 0.81 15.38
N THR A 60 -19.52 0.26 14.31
CA THR A 60 -20.61 0.94 13.62
C THR A 60 -21.74 1.16 14.62
N LYS A 61 -22.27 2.38 14.70
CA LYS A 61 -23.55 2.63 15.38
C LYS A 61 -24.53 1.60 14.82
N GLN A 62 -25.08 0.77 15.70
CA GLN A 62 -25.91 -0.39 15.44
C GLN A 62 -26.65 -0.27 14.10
N PRO A 63 -26.30 -1.06 13.07
CA PRO A 63 -26.98 -0.98 11.80
C PRO A 63 -28.46 -1.32 12.04
N ARG A 64 -29.37 -0.47 11.56
CA ARG A 64 -30.78 -0.86 11.43
C ARG A 64 -30.80 -2.04 10.45
N GLY A 65 -30.94 -3.25 10.97
CA GLY A 65 -30.95 -4.49 10.22
C GLY A 65 -29.65 -5.28 10.34
N GLY A 66 -29.52 -6.07 11.43
CA GLY A 66 -28.83 -7.37 11.51
C GLY A 66 -27.42 -7.58 10.94
N GLN A 67 -26.72 -6.58 10.41
CA GLN A 67 -25.40 -6.76 9.83
C GLN A 67 -24.34 -6.91 10.93
N PRO A 68 -23.45 -7.91 10.84
CA PRO A 68 -22.41 -8.14 11.83
C PRO A 68 -21.48 -6.93 11.94
N ALA A 69 -21.01 -6.65 13.16
CA ALA A 69 -20.00 -5.63 13.39
C ALA A 69 -18.69 -6.01 12.67
N LEU A 70 -18.14 -5.09 11.88
CA LEU A 70 -16.88 -5.29 11.15
C LEU A 70 -15.71 -4.93 12.05
N THR A 71 -14.67 -5.76 12.09
CA THR A 71 -13.43 -5.48 12.81
C THR A 71 -12.29 -5.39 11.81
N ILE A 72 -11.64 -4.22 11.74
CA ILE A 72 -10.58 -3.97 10.78
C ILE A 72 -9.23 -4.11 11.49
N PHE A 73 -8.35 -4.91 10.90
CA PHE A 73 -6.98 -5.09 11.34
C PHE A 73 -6.04 -4.48 10.31
N VAL A 74 -5.04 -3.74 10.76
CA VAL A 74 -3.92 -3.30 9.92
C VAL A 74 -2.76 -4.24 10.17
N ILE A 75 -2.25 -4.86 9.11
CA ILE A 75 -1.20 -5.86 9.16
C ILE A 75 -0.03 -5.42 8.28
N ASP A 76 1.19 -5.84 8.62
CA ASP A 76 2.31 -5.77 7.68
C ASP A 76 2.05 -6.74 6.53
N LEU A 77 2.44 -6.34 5.32
CA LEU A 77 2.28 -7.14 4.11
C LEU A 77 3.67 -7.42 3.53
N PRO A 78 4.33 -8.53 3.89
CA PRO A 78 5.66 -8.85 3.38
C PRO A 78 5.64 -9.12 1.86
N PRO A 79 6.79 -9.08 1.18
CA PRO A 79 6.86 -9.20 -0.28
C PRO A 79 6.14 -10.42 -0.86
N ASP A 80 6.39 -11.60 -0.31
CA ASP A 80 5.77 -12.87 -0.71
C ASP A 80 4.24 -12.84 -0.57
N GLU A 81 3.74 -12.25 0.52
CA GLU A 81 2.32 -12.12 0.77
C GLU A 81 1.67 -11.07 -0.16
N MET A 82 2.37 -9.98 -0.48
CA MET A 82 1.92 -9.01 -1.48
C MET A 82 1.88 -9.64 -2.88
N GLU A 83 2.86 -10.46 -3.26
CA GLU A 83 2.83 -11.19 -4.53
C GLU A 83 1.64 -12.15 -4.58
N ARG A 84 1.40 -12.93 -3.50
CA ARG A 84 0.25 -13.84 -3.38
C ARG A 84 -1.09 -13.10 -3.46
N ARG A 85 -1.22 -11.96 -2.79
CA ARG A 85 -2.45 -11.17 -2.68
C ARG A 85 -2.53 -10.01 -3.69
N LEU A 86 -1.65 -9.96 -4.68
CA LEU A 86 -1.53 -8.83 -5.61
C LEU A 86 -2.86 -8.47 -6.29
N ARG A 87 -3.59 -9.49 -6.78
CA ARG A 87 -4.89 -9.27 -7.45
C ARG A 87 -5.89 -8.57 -6.52
N GLU A 88 -5.89 -8.92 -5.24
CA GLU A 88 -6.77 -8.33 -4.25
C GLU A 88 -6.39 -6.88 -3.95
N ALA A 89 -5.10 -6.60 -3.75
CA ALA A 89 -4.60 -5.25 -3.56
C ALA A 89 -4.89 -4.33 -4.77
N LEU A 90 -4.74 -4.86 -5.99
CA LEU A 90 -5.10 -4.17 -7.23
C LEU A 90 -6.61 -3.94 -7.37
N THR A 91 -7.43 -4.86 -6.86
CA THR A 91 -8.89 -4.68 -6.81
C THR A 91 -9.25 -3.50 -5.92
N VAL A 92 -8.63 -3.39 -4.73
CA VAL A 92 -8.79 -2.23 -3.83
C VAL A 92 -8.37 -0.93 -4.53
N TYR A 93 -7.25 -0.93 -5.25
CA TYR A 93 -6.78 0.21 -6.05
C TYR A 93 -7.80 0.63 -7.11
N VAL A 94 -8.26 -0.31 -7.94
CA VAL A 94 -9.21 -0.04 -9.03
C VAL A 94 -10.54 0.47 -8.47
N ASP A 95 -11.04 -0.12 -7.40
CA ASP A 95 -12.31 0.28 -6.76
C ASP A 95 -12.19 1.65 -6.09
N ALA A 96 -11.10 1.92 -5.39
CA ALA A 96 -10.86 3.20 -4.72
C ALA A 96 -10.76 4.35 -5.73
N MET A 97 -10.08 4.12 -6.87
CA MET A 97 -9.87 5.10 -7.92
C MET A 97 -11.01 5.17 -8.95
N ARG A 98 -11.97 4.23 -8.87
CA ARG A 98 -13.06 4.06 -9.85
C ARG A 98 -12.56 3.83 -11.28
N TYR A 99 -11.48 3.07 -11.42
CA TYR A 99 -10.97 2.69 -12.72
C TYR A 99 -11.80 1.56 -13.35
N PRO A 100 -11.76 1.41 -14.68
CA PRO A 100 -12.39 0.26 -15.34
C PRO A 100 -11.77 -1.06 -14.90
N ARG A 101 -12.58 -2.13 -14.87
CA ARG A 101 -12.07 -3.50 -14.69
C ARG A 101 -11.08 -3.85 -15.80
N GLY A 102 -10.04 -4.60 -15.45
CA GLY A 102 -8.93 -4.94 -16.32
C GLY A 102 -7.71 -4.02 -16.17
N THR A 103 -7.86 -2.86 -15.51
CA THR A 103 -6.71 -2.02 -15.12
C THR A 103 -5.77 -2.74 -14.17
N GLU A 104 -6.26 -3.70 -13.38
CA GLU A 104 -5.45 -4.54 -12.50
C GLU A 104 -4.31 -5.21 -13.30
N ASN A 105 -4.63 -5.80 -14.45
CA ASN A 105 -3.65 -6.51 -15.29
C ASN A 105 -2.55 -5.59 -15.84
N GLN A 106 -2.88 -4.33 -16.13
CA GLN A 106 -1.93 -3.34 -16.64
C GLN A 106 -0.96 -2.86 -15.55
N ARG A 107 -1.39 -2.91 -14.29
CA ARG A 107 -0.62 -2.43 -13.13
C ARG A 107 0.19 -3.51 -12.43
N ALA A 108 -0.20 -4.78 -12.60
CA ALA A 108 0.39 -5.91 -11.91
C ALA A 108 1.92 -6.00 -12.08
N ALA A 109 2.43 -5.95 -13.31
CA ALA A 109 3.87 -6.07 -13.57
C ALA A 109 4.69 -4.96 -12.88
N MET A 110 4.18 -3.72 -12.91
CA MET A 110 4.82 -2.58 -12.27
C MET A 110 4.82 -2.71 -10.74
N TRP A 111 3.69 -3.12 -10.14
CA TRP A 111 3.64 -3.36 -8.69
C TRP A 111 4.58 -4.49 -8.27
N LEU A 112 4.69 -5.57 -9.04
CA LEU A 112 5.64 -6.67 -8.80
C LEU A 112 7.10 -6.24 -8.90
N GLU A 113 7.42 -5.32 -9.82
CA GLU A 113 8.76 -4.72 -9.88
C GLU A 113 9.04 -3.91 -8.61
N HIS A 114 8.09 -3.08 -8.16
CA HIS A 114 8.23 -2.32 -6.91
C HIS A 114 8.49 -3.21 -5.70
N VAL A 115 7.79 -4.35 -5.59
CA VAL A 115 7.96 -5.31 -4.48
C VAL A 115 9.41 -5.78 -4.33
N ARG A 116 10.17 -5.82 -5.44
CA ARG A 116 11.56 -6.28 -5.47
C ARG A 116 12.57 -5.18 -5.14
N ARG A 117 12.14 -3.93 -4.95
CA ARG A 117 13.04 -2.80 -4.65
C ARG A 117 13.55 -2.86 -3.21
N SER A 118 14.82 -2.50 -3.04
CA SER A 118 15.45 -2.45 -1.72
C SER A 118 14.70 -1.49 -0.80
N GLY A 119 14.43 -1.92 0.43
CA GLY A 119 13.73 -1.11 1.44
C GLY A 119 12.23 -0.95 1.21
N TRP A 120 11.64 -1.66 0.23
CA TRP A 120 10.20 -1.72 0.02
C TRP A 120 9.47 -2.18 1.28
N LYS A 121 8.31 -1.58 1.55
CA LYS A 121 7.44 -1.93 2.67
C LYS A 121 5.98 -1.74 2.27
N ALA A 122 5.13 -2.66 2.70
CA ALA A 122 3.69 -2.54 2.56
C ALA A 122 2.94 -2.90 3.85
N VAL A 123 1.71 -2.40 3.91
CA VAL A 123 0.74 -2.67 4.96
C VAL A 123 -0.63 -2.84 4.32
N ALA A 124 -1.46 -3.69 4.90
CA ALA A 124 -2.83 -3.92 4.45
C ALA A 124 -3.81 -3.70 5.59
N ALA A 125 -5.01 -3.27 5.26
CA ALA A 125 -6.16 -3.30 6.16
C ALA A 125 -7.05 -4.47 5.75
N VAL A 126 -7.31 -5.40 6.65
CA VAL A 126 -8.15 -6.58 6.42
C VAL A 126 -9.39 -6.54 7.30
N ASP A 127 -10.51 -6.97 6.74
CA ASP A 127 -11.81 -7.04 7.40
C ASP A 127 -12.07 -8.47 7.88
N VAL A 128 -12.14 -8.66 9.20
CA VAL A 128 -12.42 -9.97 9.80
C VAL A 128 -13.89 -10.00 10.22
N PRO A 129 -14.73 -10.83 9.59
CA PRO A 129 -16.12 -11.01 10.00
C PRO A 129 -16.18 -11.55 11.43
N GLN A 130 -17.01 -10.94 12.30
CA GLN A 130 -17.26 -11.53 13.61
C GLN A 130 -18.19 -12.74 13.46
N THR A 131 -17.66 -13.93 13.72
CA THR A 131 -18.39 -15.21 13.57
C THR A 131 -19.37 -15.48 14.71
N GLN A 132 -19.48 -14.63 15.73
CA GLN A 132 -20.45 -14.80 16.82
C GLN A 132 -21.12 -13.47 17.25
N PRO A 133 -22.45 -13.44 17.43
CA PRO A 133 -23.15 -12.32 18.06
C PRO A 133 -22.82 -12.29 19.56
N SER A 134 -21.97 -11.35 19.99
CA SER A 134 -21.66 -11.17 21.42
C SER A 134 -22.84 -10.53 22.15
N THR A 135 -23.66 -11.34 22.83
CA THR A 135 -24.77 -10.87 23.68
C THR A 135 -24.31 -10.35 25.04
N GLN A 136 -23.04 -10.45 25.41
CA GLN A 136 -22.52 -9.94 26.68
C GLN A 136 -20.99 -9.87 26.61
N LEU A 137 -20.44 -8.68 26.41
CA LEU A 137 -19.10 -8.35 26.93
C LEU A 137 -19.02 -6.83 27.25
N PRO A 138 -18.46 -6.45 28.41
CA PRO A 138 -18.24 -5.05 28.78
C PRO A 138 -17.27 -4.36 27.80
N ASP A 139 -17.36 -3.03 27.73
CA ASP A 139 -16.78 -2.13 26.71
C ASP A 139 -15.23 -2.07 26.62
N ILE A 140 -14.52 -3.11 27.05
CA ILE A 140 -13.08 -3.27 26.85
C ILE A 140 -12.79 -4.74 26.50
N ILE A 141 -12.27 -4.99 25.29
CA ILE A 141 -11.69 -6.29 24.90
C ILE A 141 -10.39 -5.97 24.14
N GLY A 142 -9.18 -6.42 24.49
CA GLY A 142 -8.72 -7.73 24.98
C GLY A 142 -8.94 -8.13 26.43
N ALA A 143 -10.15 -8.56 26.76
CA ALA A 143 -10.51 -9.25 27.98
C ALA A 143 -11.25 -10.56 27.68
N ASP A 144 -10.96 -11.17 26.52
CA ASP A 144 -11.00 -12.62 26.37
C ASP A 144 -9.59 -13.05 25.90
N PRO A 145 -8.72 -13.52 26.81
CA PRO A 145 -7.40 -14.03 26.47
C PRO A 145 -7.44 -15.29 25.58
N ASN A 146 -8.61 -15.92 25.41
CA ASN A 146 -8.75 -17.21 24.74
C ASN A 146 -9.34 -17.12 23.32
N HIS A 147 -9.82 -15.94 22.88
CA HIS A 147 -10.22 -15.73 21.49
C HIS A 147 -9.03 -15.27 20.64
N GLU A 148 -8.09 -16.18 20.43
CA GLU A 148 -7.01 -16.00 19.45
C GLU A 148 -7.63 -16.03 18.05
N LEU A 149 -7.60 -14.91 17.32
CA LEU A 149 -7.82 -14.98 15.86
C LEU A 149 -6.59 -15.67 15.26
N PRO A 150 -6.71 -16.83 14.61
CA PRO A 150 -5.59 -17.47 13.95
C PRO A 150 -4.94 -16.51 12.95
N ALA A 151 -3.60 -16.47 12.86
CA ALA A 151 -2.90 -15.67 11.84
C ALA A 151 -3.34 -16.02 10.42
N ALA A 152 -3.77 -17.28 10.19
CA ALA A 152 -4.35 -17.72 8.93
C ALA A 152 -5.66 -16.99 8.56
N ASP A 153 -6.46 -16.61 9.56
CA ASP A 153 -7.72 -15.88 9.33
C ASP A 153 -7.43 -14.45 8.90
N LEU A 154 -6.40 -13.80 9.47
CA LEU A 154 -5.97 -12.46 9.05
C LEU A 154 -5.30 -12.47 7.67
N ALA A 155 -4.48 -13.48 7.39
CA ALA A 155 -3.82 -13.64 6.09
C ALA A 155 -4.82 -13.86 4.94
N ASN A 156 -5.99 -14.43 5.23
CA ASN A 156 -7.04 -14.69 4.23
C ASN A 156 -8.25 -13.75 4.35
N ALA A 157 -8.30 -12.91 5.39
CA ALA A 157 -9.37 -11.94 5.59
C ALA A 157 -9.40 -10.92 4.43
N PRO A 158 -10.59 -10.57 3.90
CA PRO A 158 -10.73 -9.61 2.80
C PRO A 158 -9.96 -8.30 3.02
N MET A 159 -9.13 -7.92 2.06
CA MET A 159 -8.39 -6.66 2.05
C MET A 159 -9.32 -5.51 1.69
N VAL A 160 -9.39 -4.53 2.57
CA VAL A 160 -10.19 -3.31 2.41
C VAL A 160 -9.33 -2.06 2.31
N GLY A 161 -8.01 -2.19 2.45
CA GLY A 161 -7.05 -1.12 2.22
C GLY A 161 -5.64 -1.66 2.00
N VAL A 162 -4.84 -0.93 1.24
CA VAL A 162 -3.43 -1.24 0.98
C VAL A 162 -2.63 0.05 0.92
N ALA A 163 -1.43 0.03 1.49
CA ALA A 163 -0.44 1.08 1.27
C ALA A 163 0.94 0.47 1.11
N TYR A 164 1.74 0.98 0.19
CA TYR A 164 3.14 0.61 0.08
C TYR A 164 4.01 1.76 -0.40
N GLY A 165 5.30 1.60 -0.19
CA GLY A 165 6.32 2.53 -0.68
C GLY A 165 7.71 1.95 -0.57
N TYR A 166 8.69 2.72 -1.01
CA TYR A 166 10.11 2.35 -0.97
C TYR A 166 10.97 3.63 -0.93
N PRO A 167 12.26 3.53 -0.53
CA PRO A 167 13.18 4.66 -0.61
C PRO A 167 13.29 5.18 -2.05
N GLY A 168 13.16 6.50 -2.18
CA GLY A 168 13.45 7.18 -3.42
C GLY A 168 14.93 7.06 -3.78
N ALA A 169 15.22 6.85 -5.07
CA ALA A 169 16.59 6.75 -5.55
C ALA A 169 16.78 7.44 -6.92
N PRO A 170 17.99 7.99 -7.17
CA PRO A 170 18.37 8.44 -8.50
C PRO A 170 18.13 7.34 -9.55
N GLY A 171 17.61 7.72 -10.71
CA GLY A 171 17.29 6.79 -11.80
C GLY A 171 15.84 6.29 -11.79
N GLN A 172 15.11 6.40 -10.67
CA GLN A 172 13.68 6.10 -10.65
C GLN A 172 12.90 7.18 -11.42
N TRP A 173 11.94 6.75 -12.25
CA TRP A 173 11.18 7.65 -13.13
C TRP A 173 10.47 8.76 -12.36
N TRP A 174 9.81 8.43 -11.24
CA TRP A 174 9.07 9.41 -10.45
C TRP A 174 9.97 10.53 -9.91
N GLN A 175 11.15 10.19 -9.37
CA GLN A 175 12.13 11.16 -8.92
C GLN A 175 12.56 12.11 -10.04
N GLN A 176 12.81 11.59 -11.25
CA GLN A 176 13.17 12.42 -12.40
C GLN A 176 12.06 13.43 -12.73
N GLN A 177 10.79 13.03 -12.65
CA GLN A 177 9.65 13.95 -12.86
C GLN A 177 9.60 15.05 -11.81
N VAL A 178 9.81 14.73 -10.54
CA VAL A 178 9.82 15.73 -9.45
C VAL A 178 10.97 16.71 -9.62
N VAL A 179 12.18 16.22 -9.92
CA VAL A 179 13.36 17.06 -10.19
C VAL A 179 13.11 18.01 -11.36
N LEU A 180 12.57 17.50 -12.48
CA LEU A 180 12.23 18.32 -13.65
C LEU A 180 11.15 19.36 -13.32
N GLY A 181 10.13 18.98 -12.54
CA GLY A 181 9.07 19.89 -12.10
C GLY A 181 9.61 21.03 -11.24
N LEU A 182 10.47 20.73 -10.26
CA LEU A 182 11.11 21.73 -9.41
C LEU A 182 12.07 22.64 -10.19
N GLN A 183 12.86 22.07 -11.11
CA GLN A 183 13.72 22.82 -12.03
C GLN A 183 12.93 23.83 -12.86
N ARG A 184 11.81 23.40 -13.46
CA ARG A 184 10.93 24.29 -14.26
C ARG A 184 10.31 25.41 -13.43
N ARG A 185 10.15 25.21 -12.12
CA ARG A 185 9.70 26.23 -11.16
C ARG A 185 10.84 27.14 -10.66
N GLY A 186 12.07 26.95 -11.13
CA GLY A 186 13.22 27.78 -10.77
C GLY A 186 13.84 27.45 -9.41
N PHE A 187 13.56 26.27 -8.84
CA PHE A 187 14.20 25.87 -7.59
C PHE A 187 15.71 25.68 -7.79
N PRO A 188 16.56 26.18 -6.88
CA PRO A 188 17.99 26.03 -7.00
C PRO A 188 18.42 24.57 -6.77
N MET A 189 19.47 24.13 -7.45
CA MET A 189 19.90 22.71 -7.46
C MET A 189 20.18 22.16 -6.07
N HIS A 190 20.79 22.94 -5.18
CA HIS A 190 21.06 22.51 -3.81
C HIS A 190 19.77 22.27 -3.00
N ALA A 191 18.70 23.03 -3.25
CA ALA A 191 17.42 22.83 -2.59
C ALA A 191 16.73 21.57 -3.10
N ILE A 192 16.78 21.31 -4.41
CA ILE A 192 16.26 20.06 -5.00
C ILE A 192 17.04 18.86 -4.46
N ALA A 193 18.37 18.94 -4.44
CA ALA A 193 19.23 17.88 -3.91
C ALA A 193 18.87 17.52 -2.46
N ARG A 194 18.59 18.52 -1.62
CA ARG A 194 18.16 18.31 -0.23
C ARG A 194 16.79 17.64 -0.10
N VAL A 195 15.83 17.96 -0.96
CA VAL A 195 14.53 17.27 -0.93
C VAL A 195 14.67 15.82 -1.43
N MET A 196 15.57 15.58 -2.37
CA MET A 196 15.76 14.28 -3.03
C MET A 196 16.84 13.39 -2.39
N SER A 197 17.52 13.85 -1.33
CA SER A 197 18.67 13.12 -0.75
C SER A 197 18.27 11.95 0.13
N SER A 198 17.14 12.05 0.85
CA SER A 198 16.67 11.03 1.78
C SER A 198 15.16 11.12 1.94
N TYR A 199 14.43 10.31 1.17
CA TYR A 199 12.99 10.22 1.32
C TYR A 199 12.43 8.83 1.05
N PHE A 200 11.34 8.52 1.74
CA PHE A 200 10.48 7.39 1.43
C PHE A 200 9.38 7.84 0.47
N GLU A 201 9.22 7.19 -0.67
CA GLU A 201 8.10 7.43 -1.57
C GLU A 201 6.90 6.64 -1.08
N LEU A 202 5.84 7.31 -0.63
CA LEU A 202 4.53 6.69 -0.43
C LEU A 202 3.86 6.57 -1.80
N THR A 203 4.13 5.44 -2.46
CA THR A 203 3.75 5.19 -3.86
C THR A 203 2.26 4.91 -4.01
N GLU A 204 1.67 4.09 -3.14
CA GLU A 204 0.24 3.75 -3.20
C GLU A 204 -0.39 3.80 -1.81
N LEU A 205 -1.61 4.35 -1.73
CA LEU A 205 -2.47 4.34 -0.54
C LEU A 205 -3.93 4.34 -0.97
N HIS A 206 -4.59 3.21 -0.81
CA HIS A 206 -5.95 3.00 -1.27
C HIS A 206 -6.80 2.34 -0.20
N ILE A 207 -8.04 2.80 -0.10
CA ILE A 207 -9.04 2.25 0.82
C ILE A 207 -10.29 2.00 -0.01
N HIS A 208 -10.78 0.77 0.07
CA HIS A 208 -11.99 0.35 -0.60
C HIS A 208 -13.16 1.29 -0.23
N PRO A 209 -13.98 1.75 -1.20
CA PRO A 209 -15.01 2.76 -0.96
C PRO A 209 -15.91 2.50 0.26
N ASN A 210 -16.32 1.25 0.48
CA ASN A 210 -17.20 0.86 1.59
C ASN A 210 -16.53 0.95 2.98
N ALA A 211 -15.20 1.02 3.03
CA ALA A 211 -14.41 1.10 4.25
C ALA A 211 -13.86 2.52 4.52
N GLN A 212 -14.06 3.47 3.61
CA GLN A 212 -13.58 4.85 3.78
C GLN A 212 -14.27 5.59 4.93
N GLY A 213 -13.60 6.62 5.46
CA GLY A 213 -14.14 7.45 6.54
C GLY A 213 -14.01 6.86 7.95
N ARG A 214 -13.30 5.73 8.10
CA ARG A 214 -13.12 5.01 9.37
C ARG A 214 -11.71 5.12 9.98
N GLY A 215 -10.92 6.11 9.56
CA GLY A 215 -9.53 6.29 10.03
C GLY A 215 -8.48 5.33 9.42
N ILE A 216 -8.89 4.37 8.59
CA ILE A 216 -8.00 3.34 8.00
C ILE A 216 -6.80 3.96 7.27
N GLY A 217 -7.01 5.00 6.47
CA GLY A 217 -5.92 5.60 5.68
C GLY A 217 -4.81 6.16 6.57
N GLU A 218 -5.15 6.78 7.70
CA GLU A 218 -4.13 7.22 8.66
C GLU A 218 -3.42 6.06 9.32
N ALA A 219 -4.14 5.02 9.72
CA ALA A 219 -3.54 3.87 10.37
C ALA A 219 -2.55 3.15 9.43
N LEU A 220 -2.92 2.99 8.15
CA LEU A 220 -2.01 2.49 7.11
C LEU A 220 -0.78 3.39 6.96
N THR A 221 -0.97 4.71 6.81
CA THR A 221 0.17 5.64 6.66
C THR A 221 1.09 5.62 7.88
N ARG A 222 0.54 5.66 9.10
CA ARG A 222 1.33 5.59 10.34
C ARG A 222 2.10 4.28 10.46
N ARG A 223 1.46 3.14 10.19
CA ARG A 223 2.13 1.82 10.23
C ARG A 223 3.22 1.68 9.16
N LEU A 224 2.94 2.14 7.94
CA LEU A 224 3.89 2.13 6.83
C LEU A 224 5.15 2.92 7.19
N LEU A 225 4.99 4.13 7.73
CA LEU A 225 6.08 5.05 8.02
C LEU A 225 6.77 4.83 9.38
N ALA A 226 6.18 4.02 10.26
CA ALA A 226 6.79 3.67 11.54
C ALA A 226 8.16 3.01 11.35
N GLY A 227 9.17 3.54 12.02
CA GLY A 227 10.54 3.02 12.03
C GLY A 227 11.35 3.27 10.74
N ARG A 228 10.85 4.11 9.82
CA ARG A 228 11.61 4.53 8.64
C ARG A 228 12.77 5.44 9.02
N GLY A 229 13.91 5.25 8.35
CA GLY A 229 15.16 5.99 8.62
C GLY A 229 15.39 7.17 7.70
N GLU A 230 14.54 7.36 6.69
CA GLU A 230 14.59 8.49 5.78
C GLU A 230 14.21 9.80 6.47
N GLU A 231 14.75 10.92 5.98
CA GLU A 231 14.48 12.25 6.57
C GLU A 231 13.04 12.72 6.29
N SER A 232 12.42 12.23 5.22
CA SER A 232 11.09 12.65 4.80
C SER A 232 10.31 11.55 4.09
N VAL A 233 9.00 11.75 3.97
CA VAL A 233 8.11 10.99 3.09
C VAL A 233 7.55 11.94 2.04
N LEU A 234 7.54 11.49 0.79
CA LEU A 234 6.93 12.22 -0.31
C LEU A 234 5.86 11.37 -1.00
N LEU A 235 4.89 12.04 -1.62
CA LEU A 235 3.89 11.42 -2.48
C LEU A 235 3.42 12.38 -3.56
N SER A 236 2.77 11.83 -4.58
CA SER A 236 2.00 12.62 -5.55
C SER A 236 0.51 12.35 -5.39
N THR A 237 -0.31 13.38 -5.51
CA THR A 237 -1.77 13.24 -5.44
C THR A 237 -2.46 14.15 -6.45
N PRO A 238 -3.53 13.69 -7.13
CA PRO A 238 -4.31 14.55 -8.01
C PRO A 238 -4.84 15.77 -7.25
N GLU A 239 -4.68 16.94 -7.84
CA GLU A 239 -5.28 18.15 -7.31
C GLU A 239 -6.80 18.08 -7.42
N SER A 240 -7.45 18.59 -6.38
CA SER A 240 -8.90 18.77 -6.33
C SER A 240 -9.16 20.23 -6.01
N ASN A 241 -10.13 20.83 -6.69
CA ASN A 241 -10.50 22.23 -6.44
C ASN A 241 -10.83 22.42 -4.96
N GLY A 242 -10.14 23.36 -4.31
CA GLY A 242 -10.30 23.63 -2.88
C GLY A 242 -9.83 22.51 -1.94
N GLU A 243 -9.10 21.51 -2.44
CA GLU A 243 -8.61 20.37 -1.65
C GLU A 243 -9.73 19.56 -0.97
N ASP A 244 -10.96 19.63 -1.48
CA ASP A 244 -12.13 19.04 -0.82
C ASP A 244 -12.31 17.55 -1.14
N ASN A 245 -11.30 16.75 -0.78
CA ASN A 245 -11.44 15.30 -0.78
C ASN A 245 -10.79 14.65 0.44
N ARG A 246 -11.10 13.36 0.65
CA ARG A 246 -10.65 12.60 1.83
C ARG A 246 -9.12 12.46 1.88
N ALA A 247 -8.45 12.35 0.73
CA ALA A 247 -7.00 12.20 0.65
C ALA A 247 -6.30 13.50 1.09
N TRP A 248 -6.71 14.65 0.54
CA TRP A 248 -6.19 15.96 0.95
C TRP A 248 -6.40 16.22 2.45
N ARG A 249 -7.61 15.97 2.99
CA ARG A 249 -7.87 16.09 4.44
C ARG A 249 -6.96 15.18 5.26
N LEU A 250 -6.69 13.96 4.81
CA LEU A 250 -5.75 13.05 5.46
C LEU A 250 -4.33 13.62 5.45
N TYR A 251 -3.81 14.00 4.28
CA TYR A 251 -2.44 14.51 4.14
C TYR A 251 -2.21 15.77 4.96
N ARG A 252 -3.14 16.74 4.92
CA ARG A 252 -3.06 17.96 5.73
C ARG A 252 -3.08 17.66 7.23
N ARG A 253 -3.93 16.74 7.66
CA ARG A 253 -4.00 16.33 9.07
C ARG A 253 -2.75 15.59 9.55
N LEU A 254 -2.07 14.88 8.65
CA LEU A 254 -0.76 14.27 8.90
C LEU A 254 0.42 15.25 8.69
N GLY A 255 0.13 16.53 8.43
CA GLY A 255 1.12 17.59 8.34
C GLY A 255 1.91 17.65 7.03
N PHE A 256 1.45 16.99 5.97
CA PHE A 256 2.06 17.09 4.64
C PHE A 256 1.90 18.50 4.07
N THR A 257 3.00 19.03 3.53
CA THR A 257 3.10 20.35 2.92
C THR A 257 3.42 20.25 1.45
N ASP A 258 3.13 21.33 0.71
CA ASP A 258 3.32 21.36 -0.74
C ASP A 258 4.80 21.52 -1.09
N ILE A 259 5.32 20.61 -1.91
CA ILE A 259 6.63 20.71 -2.54
C ILE A 259 6.48 21.27 -3.95
N LEU A 260 5.47 20.79 -4.69
CA LEU A 260 5.16 21.24 -6.04
C LEU A 260 3.65 21.19 -6.27
N ARG A 261 3.12 22.16 -7.02
CA ARG A 261 1.72 22.25 -7.43
C ARG A 261 1.61 22.45 -8.95
N GLY A 262 0.46 22.11 -9.51
CA GLY A 262 0.15 22.28 -10.92
C GLY A 262 1.06 21.46 -11.83
N TYR A 263 1.55 20.30 -11.38
CA TYR A 263 2.40 19.42 -12.19
C TYR A 263 1.56 18.48 -13.03
N TYR A 264 1.91 18.28 -14.30
CA TYR A 264 1.21 17.36 -15.19
C TYR A 264 2.13 16.20 -15.55
N PHE A 265 1.73 14.99 -15.16
CA PHE A 265 2.40 13.78 -15.59
C PHE A 265 1.97 13.40 -17.01
N ALA A 266 2.89 12.85 -17.79
CA ALA A 266 2.55 12.32 -19.10
C ALA A 266 1.50 11.20 -18.95
N GLY A 267 0.40 11.30 -19.71
CA GLY A 267 -0.67 10.29 -19.69
C GLY A 267 -1.82 10.54 -18.70
N ASP A 268 -1.75 11.59 -17.86
CA ASP A 268 -2.87 12.00 -16.99
C ASP A 268 -3.23 13.48 -17.24
N PRO A 269 -4.48 13.81 -17.60
CA PRO A 269 -4.88 15.19 -17.86
C PRO A 269 -5.06 16.02 -16.59
N ARG A 270 -5.04 15.42 -15.40
CA ARG A 270 -5.21 16.12 -14.12
C ARG A 270 -3.89 16.78 -13.71
N ALA A 271 -4.00 17.92 -13.03
CA ALA A 271 -2.87 18.48 -12.31
C ALA A 271 -2.61 17.66 -11.04
N PHE A 272 -1.35 17.54 -10.66
CA PHE A 272 -0.89 16.85 -9.46
C PHE A 272 -0.10 17.80 -8.56
N ALA A 273 -0.27 17.56 -7.27
CA ALA A 273 0.61 18.08 -6.26
C ALA A 273 1.64 17.02 -5.87
N ILE A 274 2.86 17.46 -5.58
CA ILE A 274 3.86 16.69 -4.86
C ILE A 274 3.86 17.21 -3.43
N LEU A 275 3.62 16.32 -2.48
CA LEU A 275 3.56 16.64 -1.06
C LEU A 275 4.76 16.00 -0.35
N GLY A 276 5.24 16.65 0.71
CA GLY A 276 6.32 16.17 1.55
C GLY A 276 6.02 16.36 3.02
N ARG A 277 6.58 15.49 3.86
CA ARG A 277 6.53 15.57 5.32
C ARG A 277 7.83 15.04 5.92
N ALA A 278 8.41 15.76 6.88
CA ALA A 278 9.55 15.25 7.65
C ALA A 278 9.14 14.02 8.48
N LEU A 279 10.04 13.04 8.57
CA LEU A 279 9.90 11.87 9.43
C LEU A 279 10.73 12.07 10.72
N PRO A 280 10.35 11.45 11.85
CA PRO A 280 9.18 10.57 12.06
C PRO A 280 7.83 11.33 12.03
N LEU A 281 6.75 10.57 11.80
CA LEU A 281 5.37 11.09 11.68
C LEU A 281 4.67 11.34 13.03
#